data_AF-A0A1I4AQ93-F1
#
_entry.id   AF-A0A1I4AQ93-F1
#
_cell.length_a   1.000
_cell.length_b   1.000
_cell.length_c   1.000
_cell.angle_alpha   90.00
_cell.angle_beta   90.00
_cell.angle_gamma   90.00
#
_symmetry.space_group_name_H-M   'P 1'
#
loop_
_entity.id
_entity.type
_entity.pdbx_description
1 polymer ?
#
loop_
_entity_poly.entity_id
_entity_poly.type
_entity_poly.pdbx_seq_one_letter_code
_entity_poly.pdbx_strand_id
1 'polypeptide(L)'
;MDQALSIRADYFLYGIEIGILDFNDAISWADSVIKELAEPSGEIIDLALSRPRGRNGVLEALAEIPGERNPKAAGRHLLGELSCRLSSSKELKVISRQALEVAWITQQPEDVRFELDRIDDSIYLAESDTYGTINECMQELEDALSVYESVNET
;
A
#
# COMPACT_ATOMS: atom_id res chain seq x y z
N MET A 1 7.05 -20.98 -6.69
CA MET A 1 5.95 -20.00 -6.80
C MET A 1 6.52 -18.75 -7.46
N ASP A 2 5.74 -18.09 -8.30
CA ASP A 2 6.18 -16.89 -9.03
C ASP A 2 6.48 -15.75 -8.04
N GLN A 3 7.63 -15.11 -8.19
CA GLN A 3 8.05 -13.97 -7.38
C GLN A 3 7.03 -12.81 -7.47
N ALA A 4 6.33 -12.70 -8.60
CA ALA A 4 5.26 -11.71 -8.76
C ALA A 4 4.09 -11.94 -7.78
N LEU A 5 3.74 -13.20 -7.50
CA LEU A 5 2.63 -13.52 -6.59
C LEU A 5 2.97 -13.18 -5.13
N SER A 6 4.20 -13.40 -4.69
CA SER A 6 4.61 -13.08 -3.32
C SER A 6 4.71 -11.56 -3.09
N ILE A 7 5.18 -10.80 -4.08
CA ILE A 7 5.18 -9.32 -4.02
C ILE A 7 3.75 -8.79 -4.00
N ARG A 8 2.86 -9.36 -4.82
CA ARG A 8 1.45 -8.95 -4.85
C ARG A 8 0.72 -9.29 -3.55
N ALA A 9 1.07 -10.42 -2.91
CA ALA A 9 0.57 -10.75 -1.59
C ALA A 9 1.04 -9.73 -0.52
N ASP A 10 2.31 -9.29 -0.55
CA ASP A 10 2.80 -8.20 0.32
C ASP A 10 2.04 -6.89 0.08
N TYR A 11 1.80 -6.53 -1.19
CA TYR A 11 1.04 -5.32 -1.55
C TYR A 11 -0.34 -5.32 -0.90
N PHE A 12 -1.09 -6.43 -1.01
CA PHE A 12 -2.39 -6.55 -0.35
C PHE A 12 -2.27 -6.61 1.17
N LEU A 13 -1.30 -7.35 1.72
CA LEU A 13 -1.12 -7.49 3.16
C LEU A 13 -0.92 -6.13 3.82
N TYR A 14 0.10 -5.37 3.41
CA TYR A 14 0.39 -4.05 3.98
C TYR A 14 -0.71 -3.03 3.63
N GLY A 15 -1.23 -3.07 2.40
CA GLY A 15 -2.28 -2.15 1.97
C GLY A 15 -3.57 -2.30 2.80
N ILE A 16 -3.99 -3.52 3.11
CA ILE A 16 -5.16 -3.78 3.95
C ILE A 16 -4.86 -3.46 5.42
N GLU A 17 -3.64 -3.78 5.89
CA GLU A 17 -3.21 -3.49 7.26
C GLU A 17 -3.32 -1.99 7.58
N ILE A 18 -2.85 -1.14 6.68
CA ILE A 18 -2.83 0.33 6.79
C ILE A 18 -4.20 0.96 6.42
N GLY A 19 -5.10 0.19 5.80
CA GLY A 19 -6.40 0.69 5.36
C GLY A 19 -6.36 1.48 4.06
N ILE A 20 -5.35 1.23 3.22
CA ILE A 20 -5.27 1.72 1.84
C ILE A 20 -6.18 0.86 0.97
N LEU A 21 -6.13 -0.47 1.09
CA LEU A 21 -6.86 -1.40 0.23
C LEU A 21 -8.03 -2.06 0.96
N ASP A 22 -9.08 -2.44 0.22
CA ASP A 22 -10.15 -3.27 0.75
C ASP A 22 -9.71 -4.74 0.70
N PHE A 23 -10.04 -5.53 1.73
CA PHE A 23 -9.73 -6.96 1.75
C PHE A 23 -10.50 -7.74 0.66
N ASN A 24 -11.58 -7.19 0.13
CA ASN A 24 -12.30 -7.75 -1.01
C ASN A 24 -11.50 -7.68 -2.30
N ASP A 25 -10.57 -6.73 -2.45
CA ASP A 25 -9.70 -6.62 -3.61
C ASP A 25 -8.68 -7.77 -3.65
N ALA A 26 -8.14 -8.17 -2.49
CA ALA A 26 -7.26 -9.33 -2.37
C ALA A 26 -7.97 -10.64 -2.71
N ILE A 27 -9.23 -10.79 -2.31
CA ILE A 27 -10.05 -11.97 -2.66
C ILE A 27 -10.30 -11.99 -4.18
N SER A 28 -10.63 -10.84 -4.76
CA SER A 28 -10.87 -10.73 -6.21
C SER A 28 -9.62 -11.04 -7.03
N TRP A 29 -8.45 -10.64 -6.54
CA TRP A 29 -7.17 -11.03 -7.11
C TRP A 29 -6.90 -12.54 -6.99
N ALA A 30 -7.16 -13.15 -5.83
CA ALA A 30 -7.02 -14.60 -5.69
C ALA A 30 -7.95 -15.36 -6.66
N ASP A 31 -9.20 -14.91 -6.81
CA ASP A 31 -10.15 -15.45 -7.78
C ASP A 31 -9.66 -15.32 -9.23
N SER A 32 -8.94 -14.26 -9.59
CA SER A 32 -8.38 -14.10 -10.95
C SER A 32 -7.21 -15.05 -11.17
N VAL A 33 -6.30 -15.18 -10.19
CA VAL A 33 -5.17 -16.12 -10.26
C VAL A 33 -5.65 -17.57 -10.43
N ILE A 34 -6.71 -17.97 -9.70
CA ILE A 34 -7.31 -19.32 -9.82
C ILE A 34 -7.87 -19.58 -11.23
N LYS A 35 -8.42 -18.57 -11.89
CA LYS A 35 -8.96 -18.70 -13.25
C LYS A 35 -7.86 -18.85 -14.31
N GLU A 36 -6.69 -18.27 -14.06
CA GLU A 36 -5.57 -18.24 -15.00
C GLU A 36 -4.64 -19.44 -14.86
N LEU A 37 -4.44 -19.94 -13.64
CA LEU A 37 -3.57 -21.08 -13.37
C LEU A 37 -4.31 -22.41 -13.54
N ALA A 38 -3.70 -23.35 -14.29
CA ALA A 38 -4.23 -24.70 -14.42
C ALA A 38 -4.25 -25.46 -13.08
N GLU A 39 -3.27 -25.19 -12.22
CA GLU A 39 -3.11 -25.79 -10.89
C GLU A 39 -2.72 -24.68 -9.88
N PRO A 40 -3.69 -23.91 -9.34
CA PRO A 40 -3.41 -22.90 -8.32
C PRO A 40 -2.96 -23.56 -7.00
N SER A 41 -2.13 -22.86 -6.23
CA SER A 41 -1.66 -23.36 -4.94
C SER A 41 -2.78 -23.37 -3.88
N GLY A 42 -2.63 -24.21 -2.86
CA GLY A 42 -3.60 -24.29 -1.76
C GLY A 42 -3.80 -22.96 -1.04
N GLU A 43 -2.73 -22.19 -0.87
CA GLU A 43 -2.73 -20.90 -0.17
C GLU A 43 -3.50 -19.82 -0.95
N ILE A 44 -3.44 -19.84 -2.29
CA ILE A 44 -4.25 -18.96 -3.14
C ILE A 44 -5.73 -19.34 -3.04
N ILE A 45 -6.04 -20.64 -3.02
CA ILE A 45 -7.41 -21.14 -2.80
C ILE A 45 -7.92 -20.73 -1.42
N ASP A 46 -7.10 -20.89 -0.38
CA ASP A 46 -7.43 -20.52 0.99
C ASP A 46 -7.67 -19.02 1.14
N LEU A 47 -6.90 -18.19 0.45
CA LEU A 47 -7.13 -16.75 0.36
C LEU A 47 -8.50 -16.44 -0.28
N ALA A 48 -8.83 -17.04 -1.42
CA ALA A 48 -10.12 -16.83 -2.07
C ALA A 48 -11.31 -17.23 -1.17
N LEU A 49 -11.14 -18.31 -0.39
CA LEU A 49 -12.13 -18.81 0.56
C LEU A 49 -12.11 -18.09 1.92
N SER A 50 -11.22 -17.12 2.13
CA SER A 50 -11.05 -16.44 3.43
C SER A 50 -12.14 -15.41 3.74
N ARG A 51 -12.96 -14.99 2.76
CA ARG A 51 -13.99 -13.95 2.92
C ARG A 51 -14.85 -14.08 4.21
N PRO A 52 -15.37 -15.26 4.60
CA PRO A 52 -16.19 -15.39 5.80
C PRO A 52 -15.43 -15.12 7.11
N ARG A 53 -14.08 -15.22 7.09
CA ARG A 53 -13.20 -14.92 8.22
C ARG A 53 -12.94 -13.42 8.40
N GLY A 54 -13.47 -12.59 7.49
CA GLY A 54 -13.32 -11.14 7.50
C GLY A 54 -11.88 -10.68 7.29
N ARG A 55 -11.64 -9.39 7.54
CA ARG A 55 -10.34 -8.73 7.30
C ARG A 55 -9.16 -9.48 7.90
N ASN A 56 -9.24 -9.90 9.16
CA ASN A 56 -8.12 -10.56 9.84
C ASN A 56 -7.80 -11.93 9.24
N GLY A 57 -8.82 -12.72 8.88
CA GLY A 57 -8.59 -14.00 8.23
C GLY A 57 -8.01 -13.87 6.82
N VAL A 58 -8.30 -12.77 6.13
CA VAL A 58 -7.67 -12.45 4.83
C VAL A 58 -6.19 -12.08 5.03
N LEU A 59 -5.86 -11.28 6.04
CA LEU A 59 -4.46 -10.94 6.38
C LEU A 59 -3.65 -12.19 6.75
N GLU A 60 -4.23 -13.08 7.56
CA GLU A 60 -3.62 -14.38 7.88
C GLU A 60 -3.36 -15.20 6.61
N ALA A 61 -4.35 -15.31 5.72
CA ALA A 61 -4.18 -16.06 4.47
C ALA A 61 -3.12 -15.43 3.53
N LEU A 62 -3.03 -14.10 3.46
CA LEU A 62 -2.00 -13.39 2.68
C LEU A 62 -0.58 -13.61 3.21
N ALA A 63 -0.44 -13.74 4.53
CA ALA A 63 0.84 -14.00 5.18
C ALA A 63 1.36 -15.42 4.92
N GLU A 64 0.45 -16.39 4.74
CA GLU A 64 0.80 -17.79 4.45
C GLU A 64 1.18 -18.05 2.98
N ILE A 65 0.93 -17.11 2.06
CA ILE A 65 1.32 -17.27 0.64
C ILE A 65 2.85 -17.39 0.53
N PRO A 66 3.36 -18.53 0.02
CA PRO A 66 4.79 -18.79 -0.01
C PRO A 66 5.47 -18.04 -1.16
N GLY A 67 6.77 -17.79 -0.99
CA GLY A 67 7.61 -17.13 -1.99
C GLY A 67 8.55 -16.13 -1.35
N GLU A 68 9.49 -15.61 -2.13
CA GLU A 68 10.40 -14.56 -1.66
C GLU A 68 9.62 -13.25 -1.53
N ARG A 69 9.45 -12.80 -0.28
CA ARG A 69 8.75 -11.55 0.05
C ARG A 69 9.66 -10.36 -0.25
N ASN A 70 9.08 -9.27 -0.71
CA ASN A 70 9.82 -8.02 -0.95
C ASN A 70 8.95 -6.84 -0.48
N PRO A 71 8.95 -6.58 0.84
CA PRO A 71 8.17 -5.48 1.41
C PRO A 71 8.48 -4.15 0.73
N LYS A 72 9.76 -3.89 0.40
CA LYS A 72 10.16 -2.63 -0.25
C LYS A 72 9.50 -2.46 -1.62
N ALA A 73 9.43 -3.50 -2.44
CA ALA A 73 8.75 -3.43 -3.73
C ALA A 73 7.24 -3.17 -3.53
N ALA A 74 6.59 -3.95 -2.64
CA ALA A 74 5.18 -3.75 -2.32
C ALA A 74 4.88 -2.34 -1.80
N GLY A 75 5.74 -1.78 -0.95
CA GLY A 75 5.62 -0.42 -0.45
C GLY A 75 5.70 0.63 -1.55
N ARG A 76 6.54 0.43 -2.59
CA ARG A 76 6.58 1.34 -3.74
C ARG A 76 5.28 1.33 -4.54
N HIS A 77 4.67 0.17 -4.74
CA HIS A 77 3.34 0.09 -5.37
C HIS A 77 2.26 0.78 -4.51
N LEU A 78 2.31 0.64 -3.18
CA LEU A 78 1.38 1.32 -2.28
C LEU A 78 1.56 2.84 -2.28
N LEU A 79 2.80 3.33 -2.35
CA LEU A 79 3.07 4.77 -2.51
C LEU A 79 2.56 5.30 -3.87
N GLY A 80 2.67 4.51 -4.94
CA GLY A 80 2.05 4.83 -6.23
C GLY A 80 0.53 4.92 -6.15
N GLU A 81 -0.13 3.95 -5.50
CA GLU A 81 -1.58 3.98 -5.23
C GLU A 81 -2.00 5.24 -4.46
N LEU A 82 -1.23 5.64 -3.44
CA LEU A 82 -1.48 6.87 -2.69
C LEU A 82 -1.27 8.13 -3.54
N SER A 83 -0.32 8.14 -4.47
CA SER A 83 -0.15 9.24 -5.44
C SER A 83 -1.43 9.44 -6.27
N CYS A 84 -1.97 8.36 -6.83
CA CYS A 84 -3.20 8.42 -7.62
C CYS A 84 -4.41 8.90 -6.79
N ARG A 85 -4.47 8.53 -5.52
CA ARG A 85 -5.53 8.99 -4.60
C ARG A 85 -5.37 10.46 -4.23
N LEU A 86 -4.14 10.94 -4.06
CA LEU A 86 -3.87 12.34 -3.73
C LEU A 86 -4.43 13.27 -4.79
N SER A 87 -4.22 12.95 -6.07
CA SER A 87 -4.74 13.74 -7.20
C SER A 87 -6.27 13.77 -7.29
N SER A 88 -6.97 12.89 -6.57
CA SER A 88 -8.43 12.73 -6.64
C SER A 88 -9.16 13.00 -5.30
N SER A 89 -8.43 13.25 -4.21
CA SER A 89 -8.99 13.35 -2.85
C SER A 89 -8.69 14.70 -2.18
N LYS A 90 -9.48 15.04 -1.15
CA LYS A 90 -9.22 16.17 -0.23
C LYS A 90 -8.61 15.73 1.11
N GLU A 91 -8.25 14.45 1.24
CA GLU A 91 -7.81 13.85 2.51
C GLU A 91 -6.28 13.87 2.67
N LEU A 92 -5.66 15.04 2.46
CA LEU A 92 -4.20 15.22 2.46
C LEU A 92 -3.52 14.55 3.66
N LYS A 93 -4.02 14.79 4.87
CA LYS A 93 -3.48 14.23 6.12
C LYS A 93 -3.64 12.72 6.25
N VAL A 94 -4.72 12.17 5.71
CA VAL A 94 -4.89 10.70 5.72
C VAL A 94 -3.85 10.08 4.80
N ILE A 95 -3.68 10.66 3.61
CA ILE A 95 -2.72 10.17 2.61
C ILE A 95 -1.28 10.32 3.10
N SER A 96 -0.91 11.45 3.70
CA SER A 96 0.44 11.66 4.26
C SER A 96 0.76 10.64 5.34
N ARG A 97 -0.18 10.43 6.26
CA ARG A 97 -0.03 9.45 7.34
C ARG A 97 0.09 8.04 6.80
N GLN A 98 -0.75 7.66 5.83
CA GLN A 98 -0.67 6.34 5.20
C GLN A 98 0.65 6.16 4.45
N ALA A 99 1.15 7.18 3.75
CA ALA A 99 2.44 7.13 3.07
C ALA A 99 3.60 6.93 4.07
N LEU A 100 3.58 7.65 5.19
CA LEU A 100 4.54 7.48 6.28
C LEU A 100 4.48 6.06 6.87
N GLU A 101 3.29 5.56 7.20
CA GLU A 101 3.09 4.20 7.72
C GLU A 101 3.59 3.14 6.72
N VAL A 102 3.32 3.29 5.42
CA VAL A 102 3.87 2.42 4.35
C VAL A 102 5.39 2.44 4.38
N ALA A 103 6.01 3.63 4.43
CA ALA A 103 7.46 3.77 4.38
C ALA A 103 8.14 3.05 5.55
N TRP A 104 7.56 3.14 6.74
CA TRP A 104 8.08 2.46 7.93
C TRP A 104 7.88 0.95 7.89
N ILE A 105 6.65 0.47 7.67
CA ILE A 105 6.35 -0.97 7.76
C ILE A 105 7.02 -1.78 6.64
N THR A 106 7.18 -1.17 5.46
CA THR A 106 7.84 -1.80 4.32
C THR A 106 9.35 -1.57 4.26
N GLN A 107 9.91 -0.90 5.27
CA GLN A 107 11.34 -0.60 5.41
C GLN A 107 11.92 0.11 4.18
N GLN A 108 11.21 1.13 3.68
CA GLN A 108 11.73 1.98 2.62
C GLN A 108 13.09 2.61 3.02
N PRO A 109 13.89 3.05 2.04
CA PRO A 109 15.11 3.80 2.30
C PRO A 109 14.91 4.91 3.35
N GLU A 110 15.95 5.17 4.14
CA GLU A 110 15.89 6.11 5.28
C GLU A 110 15.57 7.54 4.84
N ASP A 111 16.13 7.98 3.72
CA ASP A 111 15.81 9.25 3.07
C ASP A 111 14.32 9.37 2.75
N VAL A 112 13.70 8.34 2.16
CA VAL A 112 12.25 8.33 1.89
C VAL A 112 11.43 8.40 3.19
N ARG A 113 11.83 7.66 4.23
CA ARG A 113 11.13 7.67 5.52
C ARG A 113 11.19 9.04 6.19
N PHE A 114 12.36 9.68 6.21
CA PHE A 114 12.52 11.01 6.82
C PHE A 114 11.89 12.12 5.99
N GLU A 115 11.88 12.00 4.67
CA GLU A 115 11.17 12.93 3.80
C GLU A 115 9.67 12.92 4.11
N LEU A 116 9.06 11.73 4.16
CA LEU A 116 7.62 11.59 4.47
C LEU A 116 7.30 11.99 5.92
N ASP A 117 8.18 11.72 6.88
CA ASP A 117 8.03 12.15 8.28
C ASP A 117 7.99 13.68 8.38
N ARG A 118 8.93 14.37 7.72
CA ARG A 118 8.98 15.83 7.64
C ARG A 118 7.73 16.41 6.97
N ILE A 119 7.22 15.78 5.91
CA ILE A 119 6.03 16.23 5.20
C ILE A 119 4.78 16.08 6.09
N ASP A 120 4.62 14.93 6.77
CA ASP A 120 3.50 14.71 7.70
C ASP A 120 3.50 15.73 8.85
N ASP A 121 4.67 16.00 9.43
CA ASP A 121 4.86 17.05 10.44
C ASP A 121 4.51 18.44 9.90
N SER A 122 4.94 18.77 8.68
CA SER A 122 4.60 20.05 8.02
C SER A 122 3.09 20.19 7.81
N ILE A 123 2.41 19.12 7.40
CA ILE A 123 0.94 19.10 7.24
C ILE A 123 0.25 19.34 8.58
N TYR A 124 0.70 18.71 9.65
CA TYR A 124 0.17 18.94 10.99
C TYR A 124 0.31 20.40 11.45
N LEU A 125 1.47 21.02 11.18
CA LEU A 125 1.72 22.43 11.50
C LEU A 125 0.87 23.39 10.65
N ALA A 126 0.66 23.07 9.37
CA ALA A 126 -0.17 23.86 8.47
C ALA A 126 -1.65 23.78 8.84
N GLU A 127 -2.17 22.58 9.18
CA GLU A 127 -3.56 22.40 9.63
C GLU A 127 -3.87 23.11 10.95
N SER A 128 -2.85 23.31 11.79
CA SER A 128 -2.99 24.01 13.07
C SER A 128 -2.75 25.51 12.97
N ASP A 129 -2.66 26.07 11.75
CA ASP A 129 -2.34 27.48 11.47
C ASP A 129 -1.02 27.93 12.15
N THR A 130 -0.10 27.01 12.40
CA THR A 130 1.16 27.28 13.12
C THR A 130 2.28 27.67 12.15
N TYR A 131 2.46 26.93 11.05
CA TYR A 131 3.52 27.19 10.07
C TYR A 131 3.19 26.57 8.70
N GLY A 132 3.57 27.26 7.61
CA GLY A 132 3.34 26.82 6.23
C GLY A 132 1.88 26.96 5.78
N THR A 133 1.58 26.45 4.59
CA THR A 133 0.21 26.39 4.06
C THR A 133 -0.13 25.00 3.56
N ILE A 134 -1.42 24.64 3.61
CA ILE A 134 -1.92 23.35 3.09
C ILE A 134 -1.55 23.14 1.62
N ASN A 135 -1.58 24.19 0.80
CA ASN A 135 -1.25 24.09 -0.62
C ASN A 135 0.24 23.78 -0.85
N GLU A 136 1.13 24.38 -0.06
CA GLU A 136 2.58 24.07 -0.12
C GLU A 136 2.82 22.62 0.30
N CYS A 137 2.23 22.18 1.41
CA CYS A 137 2.37 20.80 1.87
C CYS A 137 1.77 19.77 0.91
N MET A 138 0.67 20.11 0.24
CA MET A 138 0.08 19.27 -0.81
C MET A 138 1.05 19.09 -1.97
N GLN A 139 1.66 20.19 -2.45
CA GLN A 139 2.66 20.11 -3.52
C GLN A 139 3.89 19.31 -3.10
N GLU A 140 4.39 19.49 -1.87
CA GLU A 140 5.52 18.70 -1.36
C GLU A 140 5.21 17.20 -1.34
N LEU A 141 4.00 16.81 -0.92
CA LEU A 141 3.59 15.41 -0.91
C LEU A 141 3.40 14.86 -2.33
N GLU A 142 2.80 15.63 -3.24
CA GLU A 142 2.67 15.26 -4.66
C GLU A 142 4.04 15.02 -5.28
N ASP A 143 4.99 15.94 -5.08
CA ASP A 143 6.35 15.82 -5.61
C ASP A 143 7.03 14.54 -5.07
N ALA A 144 6.93 14.29 -3.76
CA ALA A 144 7.50 13.12 -3.12
C ALA A 144 6.89 11.79 -3.60
N LEU A 145 5.58 11.76 -3.92
CA LEU A 145 4.88 10.56 -4.38
C LEU A 145 4.95 10.33 -5.90
N SER A 146 5.16 11.40 -6.69
CA SER A 146 5.16 11.36 -8.16
C SER A 146 6.15 10.35 -8.75
N VAL A 147 7.27 10.10 -8.05
CA VAL A 147 8.30 9.14 -8.48
C VAL A 147 7.80 7.69 -8.50
N TYR A 148 6.66 7.40 -7.86
CA TYR A 148 6.06 6.07 -7.77
C TYR A 148 4.89 5.85 -8.74
N GLU A 149 4.44 6.86 -9.49
CA GLU A 149 3.27 6.73 -10.39
C GLU A 149 3.46 5.66 -11.47
N SER A 150 4.69 5.56 -12.02
CA SER A 150 5.04 4.56 -13.04
C SER A 150 5.12 3.12 -12.51
N VAL A 151 5.09 2.92 -11.19
CA VAL A 151 5.20 1.61 -10.54
C VAL A 151 3.83 0.90 -10.51
N ASN A 152 2.73 1.59 -10.78
CA ASN A 152 1.37 1.00 -10.78
C ASN A 152 1.03 0.17 -12.03
N GLU A 153 1.84 0.18 -13.09
CA GLU A 153 1.54 -0.48 -14.39
C GLU A 153 2.17 -1.87 -14.58
N THR A 154 2.83 -2.43 -13.56
CA THR A 154 3.45 -3.77 -13.58
C THR A 154 2.95 -4.64 -12.45
#